data_AF-A0A7S1CLI7-F1
#
_entry.id   AF-A0A7S1CLI7-F1
#
_cell.length_a   1.000
_cell.length_b   1.000
_cell.length_c   1.000
_cell.angle_alpha   90.00
_cell.angle_beta   90.00
_cell.angle_gamma   90.00
#
_symmetry.space_group_name_H-M   'P 1'
#
loop_
_entity.id
_entity.type
_entity.pdbx_description
1 polymer ?
#
loop_
_entity_poly.entity_id
_entity_poly.type
_entity_poly.pdbx_seq_one_letter_code
_entity_poly.pdbx_strand_id
1 'polypeptide(L)'
;LEEMAPADEGAAWNYWLGASDAAAEGVWVWTDGSVSDFTHWRTAPTPQPDNHGGGEDCLTLAGHPSVVPRVAWNDLGCSSDAVSGWFCKFEPVGDADGDSISDACDVE
;
A
#
# COMPACT_ATOMS: atom_id res chain seq x y z
N LEU A 1 -23.20 -8.45 29.94
CA LEU A 1 -22.61 -8.83 28.64
C LEU A 1 -22.84 -7.63 27.76
N GLU A 2 -21.93 -6.66 27.83
CA GLU A 2 -21.93 -5.54 26.90
C GLU A 2 -21.45 -6.10 25.58
N GLU A 3 -22.36 -6.17 24.63
CA GLU A 3 -22.12 -6.59 23.25
C GLU A 3 -21.10 -5.61 22.67
N MET A 4 -19.83 -6.01 22.65
CA MET A 4 -18.81 -5.31 21.88
C MET A 4 -19.30 -5.29 20.43
N ALA A 5 -19.64 -4.11 19.93
CA ALA A 5 -20.09 -3.90 18.56
C ALA A 5 -19.12 -4.61 17.59
N PRO A 6 -19.61 -5.23 16.50
CA PRO A 6 -18.73 -5.73 15.46
C PRO A 6 -17.89 -4.55 14.94
N ALA A 7 -16.58 -4.77 14.79
CA ALA A 7 -15.71 -3.82 14.11
C ALA A 7 -16.33 -3.42 12.77
N ASP A 8 -16.33 -2.12 12.46
CA ASP A 8 -16.99 -1.49 11.32
C ASP A 8 -17.14 -2.38 10.07
N GLU A 9 -18.39 -2.72 9.77
CA GLU A 9 -18.84 -3.25 8.49
C GLU A 9 -18.61 -2.19 7.39
N GLY A 10 -17.38 -2.04 6.89
CA GLY A 10 -17.14 -1.44 5.58
C GLY A 10 -16.48 -0.06 5.48
N ALA A 11 -15.58 0.32 6.40
CA ALA A 11 -14.73 1.48 6.16
C ALA A 11 -13.75 1.22 5.00
N ALA A 12 -13.79 2.07 3.97
CA ALA A 12 -12.76 2.10 2.93
C ALA A 12 -11.44 2.64 3.51
N TRP A 13 -10.32 2.03 3.16
CA TRP A 13 -9.00 2.51 3.55
C TRP A 13 -8.00 2.34 2.42
N ASN A 14 -6.98 3.19 2.42
CA ASN A 14 -5.83 3.11 1.52
C ASN A 14 -4.55 3.30 2.33
N TYR A 15 -3.53 2.50 2.07
CA TYR A 15 -2.20 2.69 2.64
C TYR A 15 -1.18 2.82 1.52
N TRP A 16 -0.25 3.77 1.63
CA TRP A 16 0.84 3.87 0.67
C TRP A 16 1.71 2.62 0.70
N LEU A 17 2.06 2.18 -0.50
CA LEU A 17 3.16 1.25 -0.75
C LEU A 17 4.31 2.02 -1.40
N GLY A 18 5.49 1.43 -1.36
CA GLY A 18 6.71 2.09 -1.84
C GLY A 18 6.92 2.01 -3.35
N ALA A 19 5.90 2.22 -4.18
CA ALA A 19 6.08 2.23 -5.64
C ALA A 19 5.41 3.44 -6.31
N SER A 20 6.02 3.92 -7.39
CA SER A 20 5.46 4.97 -8.25
C SER A 20 5.79 4.76 -9.72
N ASP A 21 4.98 5.31 -10.60
CA ASP A 21 5.22 5.37 -12.05
C ASP A 21 5.32 6.80 -12.59
N ALA A 22 5.48 7.80 -11.72
CA ALA A 22 5.64 9.23 -12.05
C ALA A 22 6.74 9.54 -13.09
N ALA A 23 7.75 8.67 -13.20
CA ALA A 23 8.82 8.82 -14.19
C ALA A 23 8.37 8.44 -15.61
N ALA A 24 7.48 7.45 -15.73
CA ALA A 24 6.91 6.97 -16.98
C ALA A 24 5.64 6.16 -16.69
N GLU A 25 4.49 6.71 -17.06
CA GLU A 25 3.17 6.10 -16.92
C GLU A 25 3.14 4.60 -17.28
N GLY A 26 2.62 3.78 -16.37
CA GLY A 26 2.53 2.33 -16.53
C GLY A 26 3.84 1.57 -16.27
N VAL A 27 4.93 2.26 -15.92
CA VAL A 27 6.22 1.67 -15.52
C VAL A 27 6.47 1.92 -14.04
N TRP A 28 6.06 0.94 -13.22
CA TRP A 28 6.16 1.00 -11.77
C TRP A 28 7.59 0.73 -11.27
N VAL A 29 8.09 1.63 -10.43
CA VAL A 29 9.42 1.56 -9.80
C VAL A 29 9.26 1.56 -8.28
N TRP A 30 9.90 0.58 -7.62
CA TRP A 30 9.94 0.50 -6.16
C TRP A 30 11.01 1.44 -5.58
N THR A 31 10.69 2.11 -4.48
CA THR A 31 11.57 3.07 -3.80
C THR A 31 12.80 2.43 -3.16
N ASP A 32 12.74 1.13 -2.84
CA ASP A 32 13.88 0.35 -2.35
C ASP A 32 14.78 -0.19 -3.48
N GLY A 33 14.45 0.11 -4.75
CA GLY A 33 15.18 -0.35 -5.93
C GLY A 33 14.94 -1.83 -6.27
N SER A 34 14.05 -2.51 -5.56
CA SER A 34 13.68 -3.88 -5.90
C SER A 34 12.97 -3.96 -7.25
N VAL A 35 13.20 -5.07 -7.96
CA VAL A 35 12.51 -5.38 -9.21
C VAL A 35 11.57 -6.54 -8.93
N SER A 36 10.29 -6.33 -9.24
CA SER A 36 9.23 -7.32 -9.03
C SER A 36 8.29 -7.32 -10.23
N ASP A 37 7.91 -8.51 -10.70
CA ASP A 37 6.85 -8.74 -11.68
C ASP A 37 5.50 -9.05 -11.02
N PHE A 38 5.47 -9.17 -9.70
CA PHE A 38 4.25 -9.39 -8.96
C PHE A 38 3.35 -8.15 -9.02
N THR A 39 2.07 -8.38 -9.28
CA THR A 39 1.04 -7.36 -9.23
C THR A 39 -0.20 -7.85 -8.50
N HIS A 40 -0.91 -6.93 -7.85
CA HIS A 40 -2.16 -7.23 -7.17
C HIS A 40 -3.26 -6.20 -7.44
N TRP A 41 -3.35 -5.75 -8.70
CA TRP A 41 -4.28 -4.73 -9.13
C TRP A 41 -5.73 -5.03 -8.79
N ARG A 42 -6.46 -3.99 -8.38
CA ARG A 42 -7.92 -4.03 -8.31
C ARG A 42 -8.46 -4.33 -9.70
N THR A 43 -9.40 -5.27 -9.77
CA THR A 43 -10.05 -5.70 -11.02
C THR A 43 -11.52 -5.25 -11.10
N ALA A 44 -12.14 -4.94 -9.97
CA ALA A 44 -13.49 -4.37 -9.90
C ALA A 44 -13.65 -3.49 -8.64
N PRO A 45 -14.57 -2.50 -8.63
CA PRO A 45 -15.51 -2.17 -9.70
C PRO A 45 -14.83 -1.51 -10.91
N THR A 46 -13.72 -0.81 -10.71
CA THR A 46 -12.88 -0.24 -11.76
C THR A 46 -11.51 -0.93 -11.75
N PRO A 47 -11.03 -1.48 -12.87
CA PRO A 47 -9.69 -2.06 -12.95
C PRO A 47 -8.59 -1.00 -12.84
N GLN A 48 -7.57 -1.24 -12.02
CA GLN A 48 -6.39 -0.37 -11.85
C GLN A 48 -5.13 -0.97 -12.52
N PRO A 49 -4.09 -0.16 -12.78
CA PRO A 49 -4.08 1.31 -12.67
C PRO A 49 -4.91 1.95 -13.79
N ASP A 50 -5.69 2.99 -13.46
CA ASP A 50 -6.55 3.70 -14.43
C ASP A 50 -6.14 5.16 -14.66
N ASN A 51 -5.15 5.64 -13.90
CA ASN A 51 -4.59 6.98 -13.95
C ASN A 51 -5.68 8.05 -14.00
N HIS A 52 -6.58 8.02 -13.01
CA HIS A 52 -7.77 8.85 -13.03
C HIS A 52 -7.43 10.34 -13.06
N GLY A 53 -7.73 11.00 -14.18
CA GLY A 53 -7.44 12.43 -14.35
C GLY A 53 -5.99 12.75 -14.76
N GLY A 54 -5.15 11.74 -14.99
CA GLY A 54 -3.81 11.89 -15.57
C GLY A 54 -2.72 12.35 -14.60
N GLY A 55 -2.77 11.91 -13.35
CA GLY A 55 -1.75 12.21 -12.33
C GLY A 55 -1.80 11.30 -11.11
N GLU A 56 -2.22 10.04 -11.28
CA GLU A 56 -2.23 9.05 -10.20
C GLU A 56 -0.96 8.20 -10.22
N ASP A 57 0.13 8.79 -9.74
CA ASP A 57 1.44 8.17 -9.92
C ASP A 57 1.93 7.32 -8.72
N CYS A 58 1.15 7.19 -7.64
CA CYS A 58 1.58 6.53 -6.41
C CYS A 58 0.75 5.30 -6.05
N LEU A 59 1.43 4.21 -5.67
CA LEU A 59 0.81 2.92 -5.37
C LEU A 59 0.21 2.89 -3.96
N THR A 60 -1.05 2.48 -3.86
CA THR A 60 -1.70 2.17 -2.58
C THR A 60 -2.21 0.74 -2.52
N LEU A 61 -2.26 0.21 -1.31
CA LEU A 61 -3.06 -0.94 -0.95
C LEU A 61 -4.44 -0.45 -0.48
N ALA A 62 -5.47 -0.75 -1.25
CA ALA A 62 -6.85 -0.36 -0.99
C ALA A 62 -7.64 -1.54 -0.41
N GLY A 63 -8.43 -1.29 0.62
CA GLY A 63 -9.38 -2.26 1.18
C GLY A 63 -10.77 -1.68 1.31
N HIS A 64 -11.76 -2.39 0.76
CA HIS A 64 -13.16 -2.00 0.82
C HIS A 64 -14.07 -3.19 0.45
N PRO A 65 -15.30 -3.32 1.00
CA PRO A 65 -16.17 -4.46 0.71
C PRO A 65 -16.53 -4.66 -0.77
N SER A 66 -16.50 -3.60 -1.58
CA SER A 66 -16.81 -3.63 -3.02
C SER A 66 -15.60 -3.81 -3.93
N VAL A 67 -14.37 -3.73 -3.40
CA VAL A 67 -13.14 -3.91 -4.19
C VAL A 67 -12.92 -5.41 -4.43
N VAL A 68 -12.52 -5.77 -5.65
CA VAL A 68 -12.16 -7.15 -6.01
C VAL A 68 -10.73 -7.18 -6.54
N PRO A 69 -9.82 -7.95 -5.93
CA PRO A 69 -9.97 -8.63 -4.63
C PRO A 69 -10.27 -7.65 -3.47
N ARG A 70 -10.78 -8.14 -2.33
CA ARG A 70 -11.22 -7.27 -1.18
C ARG A 70 -10.12 -6.34 -0.66
N VAL A 71 -8.87 -6.73 -0.87
CA VAL A 71 -7.68 -5.92 -0.68
C VAL A 71 -6.92 -6.00 -1.99
N ALA A 72 -6.67 -4.86 -2.62
CA ALA A 72 -6.06 -4.81 -3.95
C ALA A 72 -5.28 -3.50 -4.14
N TRP A 73 -4.45 -3.44 -5.16
CA TRP A 73 -3.69 -2.25 -5.49
C TRP A 73 -4.54 -1.21 -6.22
N ASN A 74 -4.26 0.06 -5.91
CA ASN A 74 -4.85 1.22 -6.52
C ASN A 74 -3.79 2.30 -6.69
N ASP A 75 -3.72 2.90 -7.87
CA ASP A 75 -2.99 4.13 -8.12
C ASP A 75 -3.78 5.33 -7.60
N LEU A 76 -3.11 6.27 -6.94
CA LEU A 76 -3.66 7.54 -6.48
C LEU A 76 -2.67 8.65 -6.74
N GLY A 77 -3.18 9.88 -6.87
CA GLY A 77 -2.32 11.06 -6.84
C GLY A 77 -1.50 11.09 -5.56
N CYS A 78 -0.19 11.30 -5.68
CA CYS A 78 0.76 11.22 -4.56
C CYS A 78 0.49 12.23 -3.41
N SER A 79 -0.36 13.24 -3.65
CA SER A 79 -0.80 14.22 -2.65
C SER A 79 -2.26 14.02 -2.21
N SER A 80 -2.83 12.83 -2.43
CA SER A 80 -4.19 12.50 -2.02
C SER A 80 -4.33 12.51 -0.50
N ASP A 81 -5.45 13.06 -0.01
CA ASP A 81 -5.85 12.99 1.40
C ASP A 81 -6.64 11.69 1.73
N ALA A 82 -6.88 10.83 0.74
CA ALA A 82 -7.69 9.61 0.88
C ALA A 82 -6.91 8.39 1.43
N VAL A 83 -5.78 8.63 2.08
CA VAL A 83 -4.85 7.62 2.62
C VAL A 83 -4.83 7.64 4.14
N SER A 84 -4.82 6.46 4.73
CA SER A 84 -4.87 6.23 6.17
C SER A 84 -3.48 6.05 6.80
N GLY A 85 -2.43 5.95 5.99
CA GLY A 85 -1.05 5.78 6.45
C GLY A 85 -0.15 5.16 5.36
N TRP A 86 0.98 4.61 5.79
CA TRP A 86 1.95 3.94 4.92
C TRP A 86 2.62 2.77 5.66
N PHE A 87 3.15 1.81 4.89
CA PHE A 87 3.99 0.74 5.42
C PHE A 87 5.46 1.02 5.12
N CYS A 88 6.32 0.74 6.10
CA CYS A 88 7.77 0.73 5.91
C CYS A 88 8.27 -0.71 5.77
N LYS A 89 9.29 -0.91 4.94
CA LYS A 89 10.02 -2.17 4.81
C LYS A 89 11.39 -2.00 5.45
N PHE A 90 11.81 -3.00 6.21
CA PHE A 90 13.15 -3.08 6.78
C PHE A 90 13.75 -4.43 6.47
N GLU A 91 15.04 -4.45 6.15
CA GLU A 91 15.79 -5.69 6.08
C GLU A 91 16.07 -6.14 7.51
N PRO A 92 15.79 -7.41 7.87
CA PRO A 92 16.13 -7.91 9.18
C PRO A 92 17.65 -7.84 9.35
N VAL A 93 18.11 -7.01 10.28
CA VAL A 93 19.52 -7.01 10.67
C VAL A 93 19.76 -8.31 11.42
N GLY A 94 20.57 -9.19 10.84
CA GLY A 94 21.11 -10.32 11.59
C GLY A 94 22.16 -9.77 12.55
N ASP A 95 21.77 -9.48 13.79
CA ASP A 95 22.76 -9.17 14.81
C ASP A 95 23.65 -10.39 15.04
N ALA A 96 24.95 -10.15 15.22
CA ALA A 96 25.91 -11.21 15.55
C ALA A 96 25.55 -11.97 16.84
N ASP A 97 24.60 -11.44 17.63
CA ASP A 97 24.13 -11.97 18.90
C ASP A 97 22.77 -12.69 18.80
N GLY A 98 22.10 -12.67 17.64
CA GLY A 98 20.94 -13.52 17.35
C GLY A 98 19.63 -13.17 18.06
N ASP A 99 19.40 -11.90 18.43
CA ASP A 99 18.09 -11.45 18.93
C ASP A 99 17.25 -10.78 17.82
N SER A 100 15.93 -10.80 17.95
CA SER A 100 14.97 -10.51 16.88
C SER A 100 14.40 -9.08 16.92
N ILE A 101 14.58 -8.33 15.82
CA ILE A 101 13.73 -7.25 15.24
C ILE A 101 13.37 -6.00 16.06
N SER A 102 13.87 -5.77 17.28
CA SER A 102 13.40 -4.61 18.07
C SER A 102 13.84 -3.22 17.57
N ASP A 103 14.91 -3.11 16.78
CA ASP A 103 15.62 -1.82 16.65
C ASP A 103 15.37 -1.07 15.32
N ALA A 104 14.46 -1.56 14.47
CA ALA A 104 14.27 -0.98 13.12
C ALA A 104 13.52 0.38 13.08
N CYS A 105 13.00 0.87 14.21
CA CYS A 105 12.22 2.12 14.27
C CYS A 105 12.78 3.20 15.22
N ASP A 106 13.91 2.98 15.88
CA ASP A 106 14.58 4.03 16.66
C ASP A 106 15.41 4.92 15.73
N VAL A 107 14.77 5.99 15.27
CA VAL A 107 15.45 7.16 14.69
C VAL A 107 15.85 8.09 15.84
N GLU A 108 17.12 8.08 16.24
CA GLU A 108 17.72 9.18 17.03
C GLU A 108 17.81 10.48 16.23
#